data_AF-A0A941M9N2-F1
#
_entry.id   AF-A0A941M9N2-F1
#
_cell.length_a   1.000
_cell.length_b   1.000
_cell.length_c   1.000
_cell.angle_alpha   90.00
_cell.angle_beta   90.00
_cell.angle_gamma   90.00
#
_symmetry.space_group_name_H-M   'P 1'
#
loop_
_entity.id
_entity.type
_entity.pdbx_description
1 polymer ?
#
loop_
_entity_poly.entity_id
_entity_poly.type
_entity_poly.pdbx_seq_one_letter_code
_entity_poly.pdbx_strand_id
1 'polypeptide(L)' 'MSVDGEEILAIDDPRVPEELRAHAAQFRVKVCFVAFDGADFCLFAEDGELVDLGYFRG' A
#
# COMPACT_ATOMS: atom_id res chain seq x y z
N MET A 1 17.51 -17.29 -6.67
CA MET A 1 17.30 -16.65 -5.36
C MET A 1 16.09 -15.77 -5.55
N SER A 2 14.93 -16.17 -5.03
CA SER A 2 13.72 -15.36 -5.15
C SER A 2 13.87 -14.14 -4.28
N VAL A 3 14.19 -13.01 -4.90
CA VAL A 3 13.99 -11.67 -4.33
C VAL A 3 12.61 -11.19 -4.79
N ASP A 4 11.60 -12.04 -4.65
CA ASP A 4 10.20 -11.68 -4.89
C ASP A 4 9.69 -11.07 -3.59
N GLY A 5 10.22 -9.88 -3.29
CA GLY A 5 10.03 -9.17 -2.03
C GLY A 5 8.81 -8.27 -2.07
N GLU A 6 7.63 -8.85 -2.26
CA GLU A 6 6.38 -8.14 -2.00
C GLU A 6 6.28 -7.92 -0.49
N GLU A 7 6.70 -6.75 -0.03
CA GLU A 7 6.64 -6.37 1.40
C GLU A 7 5.28 -5.74 1.67
N ILE A 8 4.42 -6.48 2.38
CA ILE A 8 3.13 -6.00 2.85
C ILE A 8 3.32 -5.34 4.22
N LEU A 9 2.98 -4.06 4.29
CA LEU A 9 3.05 -3.23 5.49
C LEU A 9 1.64 -2.77 5.88
N ALA A 10 1.45 -2.48 7.17
CA ALA A 10 0.25 -1.76 7.59
C ALA A 10 0.30 -0.34 7.03
N ILE A 11 -0.85 0.23 6.64
CA ILE A 11 -0.89 1.60 6.11
C ILE A 11 -0.36 2.63 7.12
N ASP A 12 -0.57 2.37 8.41
CA ASP A 12 -0.06 3.19 9.53
C ASP A 12 1.42 2.93 9.87
N ASP A 13 2.08 1.97 9.20
CA ASP A 13 3.48 1.66 9.46
C ASP A 13 4.37 2.87 9.12
N PRO A 14 5.30 3.30 9.99
CA PRO A 14 6.14 4.49 9.79
C PRO A 14 6.95 4.49 8.47
N ARG A 15 7.18 3.32 7.86
CA ARG A 15 7.84 3.19 6.55
C ARG A 15 6.98 3.66 5.38
N VAL A 16 5.65 3.66 5.55
CA VAL A 16 4.72 4.13 4.53
C VAL A 16 4.79 5.66 4.43
N PRO A 17 5.02 6.23 3.23
CA PRO A 17 5.02 7.68 3.04
C PRO A 17 3.69 8.31 3.46
N GLU A 18 3.75 9.50 4.07
CA GLU A 18 2.54 10.22 4.50
C GLU A 18 1.59 10.50 3.33
N GLU A 19 2.13 10.78 2.13
CA GLU A 19 1.35 10.96 0.91
C GLU A 19 0.51 9.73 0.56
N LEU A 20 1.06 8.53 0.78
CA LEU A 20 0.35 7.28 0.50
C LEU A 20 -0.74 7.02 1.54
N ARG A 21 -0.50 7.36 2.81
CA ARG A 21 -1.53 7.34 3.85
C ARG A 21 -2.66 8.33 3.57
N ALA A 22 -2.30 9.54 3.13
CA ALA A 22 -3.26 10.56 2.75
C ALA A 22 -4.09 10.13 1.54
N HIS A 23 -3.47 9.49 0.54
CA HIS A 23 -4.16 8.89 -0.61
C HIS A 23 -5.12 7.78 -0.17
N ALA A 24 -4.64 6.85 0.66
CA ALA A 24 -5.45 5.78 1.24
C ALA A 24 -6.67 6.30 2.02
N ALA A 25 -6.53 7.42 2.73
CA ALA A 25 -7.62 8.07 3.48
C ALA A 25 -8.67 8.76 2.59
N GLN A 26 -8.41 8.97 1.29
CA GLN A 26 -9.40 9.53 0.35
C GLN A 26 -10.43 8.50 -0.09
N PHE A 27 -10.13 7.21 0.04
CA PHE A 27 -11.05 6.15 -0.30
C PHE A 27 -12.17 6.04 0.75
N ARG A 28 -13.38 5.72 0.28
CA ARG A 28 -14.51 5.39 1.17
C ARG A 28 -14.30 4.07 1.91
N VAL A 29 -13.51 3.18 1.33
CA VAL A 29 -13.14 1.89 1.92
C VAL A 29 -11.96 2.11 2.86
N LYS A 30 -12.02 1.51 4.04
CA LYS A 30 -10.92 1.57 5.01
C LYS A 30 -9.76 0.73 4.47
N VAL A 31 -8.73 1.40 3.95
CA VAL A 31 -7.45 0.79 3.61
C VAL A 31 -6.69 0.48 4.89
N CYS A 32 -6.17 -0.74 5.01
CA CYS A 32 -5.45 -1.21 6.18
C CYS A 32 -4.00 -1.63 5.86
N PHE A 33 -3.75 -2.07 4.63
CA PHE A 33 -2.45 -2.59 4.22
C PHE A 33 -1.99 -1.98 2.90
N VAL A 34 -0.69 -1.95 2.71
CA VAL A 34 -0.03 -1.62 1.45
C VAL A 34 1.02 -2.67 1.14
N ALA A 35 1.02 -3.19 -0.08
CA ALA A 35 2.15 -3.97 -0.61
C ALA A 35 3.00 -3.07 -1.51
N PHE A 36 4.32 -3.17 -1.37
CA PHE A 36 5.26 -2.53 -2.29
C PHE A 36 5.92 -3.59 -3.18
N ASP A 37 5.92 -3.33 -4.48
CA ASP A 37 6.68 -4.08 -5.48
C ASP A 37 7.58 -3.13 -6.27
N GLY A 38 8.80 -2.94 -5.77
CA GLY A 38 9.74 -1.98 -6.34
C GLY A 38 9.24 -0.53 -6.23
N ALA A 39 8.72 -0.01 -7.33
CA ALA A 39 8.15 1.35 -7.41
C ALA A 39 6.62 1.35 -7.52
N ASP A 40 6.01 0.17 -7.63
CA ASP A 40 4.56 -0.01 -7.60
C ASP A 40 4.09 -0.25 -6.17
N PHE A 41 2.82 0.11 -5.92
CA PHE A 41 2.15 -0.14 -4.66
C PHE A 41 0.72 -0.63 -4.88
N CYS A 42 0.27 -1.49 -3.97
CA CYS A 42 -1.11 -2.00 -3.93
C CYS A 42 -1.70 -1.72 -2.56
N LEU A 43 -2.87 -1.07 -2.51
CA LEU A 43 -3.61 -0.80 -1.28
C LEU A 43 -4.68 -1.88 -1.06
N PHE A 44 -4.76 -2.40 0.16
CA PHE A 44 -5.72 -3.42 0.53
C PHE A 44 -6.59 -2.99 1.71
N ALA A 45 -7.84 -3.43 1.68
CA ALA A 45 -8.79 -3.29 2.77
C ALA A 45 -8.50 -4.27 3.91
N GLU A 46 -9.26 -4.16 5.00
CA GLU A 46 -9.14 -5.03 6.18
C GLU A 46 -9.37 -6.52 5.88
N ASP A 47 -10.22 -6.82 4.90
CA ASP A 47 -10.54 -8.17 4.44
C ASP A 47 -9.57 -8.72 3.39
N GLY A 48 -8.59 -7.91 2.98
CA GLY A 48 -7.62 -8.24 1.94
C GLY A 48 -8.12 -7.98 0.52
N GLU A 49 -9.28 -7.33 0.33
CA GLU A 49 -9.67 -6.87 -1.01
C GLU A 49 -8.73 -5.75 -1.49
N LEU A 50 -8.35 -5.81 -2.77
CA LEU A 50 -7.58 -4.76 -3.42
C LEU A 50 -8.45 -3.52 -3.60
N VAL A 51 -8.04 -2.42 -2.97
CA VAL A 51 -8.74 -1.12 -3.03
C VAL A 51 -8.24 -0.30 -4.22
N ASP A 52 -6.92 -0.24 -4.39
CA ASP A 52 -6.26 0.53 -5.43
C ASP A 52 -4.87 -0.02 -5.73
N LEU A 53 -4.33 0.28 -6.90
CA LEU A 53 -2.95 0.01 -7.26
C LEU A 53 -2.39 1.16 -8.08
N GLY A 54 -1.12 1.49 -7.85
CA GLY A 54 -0.50 2.62 -8.50
C GLY A 54 1.02 2.53 -8.51
N TYR A 55 1.64 3.54 -9.12
CA TYR A 55 3.07 3.68 -9.18
C TYR A 55 3.49 4.89 -8.36
N PHE A 56 4.38 4.68 -7.38
CA PHE A 56 4.95 5.75 -6.59
C PHE A 56 6.17 6.33 -7.31
N ARG A 57 5.99 7.47 -7.97
CA ARG A 57 7.07 8.20 -8.62
C ARG A 57 7.73 9.12 -7.59
N GLY A 58 8.73 8.59 -6.89
CA GLY A 58 9.64 9.39 -6.05
C GLY A 58 10.41 10.44 -6.85
#